data_AF-A0A1C2C0V7-F1
#
_entry.id   AF-A0A1C2C0V7-F1
#
_cell.length_a   1.000
_cell.length_b   1.000
_cell.length_c   1.000
_cell.angle_alpha   90.00
_cell.angle_beta   90.00
_cell.angle_gamma   90.00
#
_symmetry.space_group_name_H-M   'P 1'
#
loop_
_entity.id
_entity.type
_entity.pdbx_description
1 polymer ?
#
loop_
_entity_poly.entity_id
_entity_poly.type
_entity_poly.pdbx_seq_one_letter_code
_entity_poly.pdbx_strand_id
1 'polypeptide(L)' 'MSVEQFESIGLWLGLGVLYIFIVLAIRDVLKKSQAPKMGQFFVWLVLFLSPLVFIVKSVLQYFFE' A
#
# COMPACT_ATOMS: atom_id res chain seq x y z
N MET A 1 10.88 -21.07 -13.71
CA MET A 1 10.25 -20.48 -12.51
C MET A 1 10.10 -21.62 -11.51
N SER A 2 10.76 -21.54 -10.36
CA SER A 2 10.56 -22.51 -9.29
C SER A 2 9.18 -22.33 -8.66
N VAL A 3 8.67 -23.35 -7.96
CA VAL A 3 7.40 -23.26 -7.22
C VAL A 3 7.42 -22.09 -6.24
N GLU A 4 8.55 -21.89 -5.54
CA GLU A 4 8.74 -20.78 -4.61
C GLU A 4 8.64 -19.39 -5.28
N GLN A 5 9.18 -19.24 -6.50
CA GLN A 5 9.06 -17.99 -7.25
C GLN A 5 7.61 -17.71 -7.67
N PHE A 6 6.88 -18.76 -8.07
CA PHE A 6 5.48 -18.64 -8.44
C PHE A 6 4.62 -18.24 -7.23
N GLU A 7 4.81 -18.89 -6.09
CA GLU A 7 4.14 -18.56 -4.83
C GLU A 7 4.43 -17.12 -4.41
N SER A 8 5.71 -16.71 -4.45
CA SER A 8 6.12 -15.34 -4.12
C SER A 8 5.42 -14.30 -5.00
N ILE A 9 5.39 -14.50 -6.32
CA ILE A 9 4.71 -13.60 -7.26
C ILE A 9 3.21 -13.55 -6.97
N GLY A 10 2.57 -14.70 -6.72
CA GLY A 10 1.17 -14.78 -6.35
C GLY A 10 0.85 -14.02 -5.06
N LEU A 11 1.73 -14.11 -4.06
CA LEU A 11 1.61 -13.42 -2.78
C LEU A 11 1.71 -11.90 -2.96
N TRP A 12 2.70 -11.42 -3.71
CA TRP A 12 2.86 -9.99 -4.03
C TRP A 12 1.68 -9.43 -4.83
N LEU A 13 1.20 -10.18 -5.83
CA LEU A 13 0.02 -9.79 -6.61
C LEU A 13 -1.24 -9.77 -5.74
N GLY A 14 -1.46 -10.78 -4.91
CA GLY A 14 -2.59 -10.84 -3.99
C GLY A 14 -2.61 -9.67 -3.00
N LEU A 15 -1.46 -9.36 -2.39
CA LEU A 15 -1.29 -8.21 -1.51
C LEU A 15 -1.50 -6.88 -2.27
N GLY A 16 -0.98 -6.77 -3.50
CA GLY A 16 -1.18 -5.59 -4.34
C GLY A 16 -2.65 -5.34 -4.68
N VAL A 17 -3.38 -6.38 -5.07
CA VAL A 17 -4.83 -6.31 -5.33
C VAL A 17 -5.60 -5.94 -4.06
N LEU A 18 -5.27 -6.57 -2.93
CA LEU A 18 -5.87 -6.23 -1.64
C LEU A 18 -5.64 -4.76 -1.27
N TYR A 19 -4.41 -4.27 -1.46
CA TYR A 19 -4.08 -2.88 -1.20
C TYR A 19 -4.91 -1.92 -2.08
N ILE A 20 -5.07 -2.23 -3.37
CA ILE A 20 -5.93 -1.47 -4.27
C ILE A 20 -7.37 -1.41 -3.73
N PHE A 21 -7.93 -2.53 -3.28
CA PHE A 21 -9.27 -2.54 -2.69
C PHE A 21 -9.36 -1.66 -1.43
N ILE A 22 -8.33 -1.63 -0.60
CA ILE A 22 -8.27 -0.74 0.57
C ILE A 22 -8.28 0.73 0.13
N VAL A 23 -7.45 1.10 -0.86
CA VAL A 23 -7.42 2.48 -1.38
C VAL A 23 -8.79 2.89 -1.93
N LEU A 24 -9.45 2.01 -2.69
CA LEU A 24 -10.78 2.25 -3.23
C LEU A 24 -11.83 2.39 -2.12
N ALA A 25 -11.80 1.50 -1.12
CA ALA A 25 -12.71 1.56 0.03
C ALA A 25 -12.53 2.86 0.83
N ILE A 26 -11.30 3.27 1.11
CA ILE A 26 -11.03 4.54 1.79
C ILE A 26 -11.50 5.72 0.96
N ARG A 27 -11.25 5.72 -0.34
CA ARG A 27 -11.74 6.78 -1.24
C ARG A 27 -13.26 6.88 -1.21
N ASP A 28 -13.96 5.75 -1.14
CA ASP A 28 -15.42 5.72 -1.03
C ASP A 28 -15.89 6.25 0.33
N VAL A 29 -15.27 5.80 1.42
CA VAL A 29 -15.56 6.28 2.79
C VAL A 29 -15.34 7.80 2.91
N LEU A 30 -14.23 8.33 2.38
CA LEU A 30 -13.93 9.77 2.42
C LEU A 30 -14.97 10.61 1.66
N LYS A 31 -15.47 10.10 0.54
CA LYS A 31 -16.55 10.75 -0.22
C LYS A 31 -17.87 10.70 0.54
N LYS A 32 -18.20 9.54 1.11
CA LYS A 32 -19.48 9.31 1.80
C LYS A 32 -19.56 10.04 3.14
N SER A 33 -18.46 10.16 3.86
CA SER A 33 -18.42 10.84 5.16
C SER A 33 -18.34 12.36 5.07
N GLN A 34 -18.26 12.94 3.86
CA GLN A 34 -18.01 14.37 3.63
C GLN A 34 -16.84 14.91 4.48
N ALA A 35 -15.78 14.12 4.63
CA ALA A 35 -14.68 14.46 5.53
C ALA A 35 -14.08 15.83 5.13
N PRO A 36 -13.78 16.72 6.10
CA PRO A 36 -13.12 17.98 5.81
C PRO A 36 -11.76 17.74 5.14
N LYS A 37 -11.33 18.66 4.26
CA LYS A 37 -10.11 18.51 3.45
C LYS A 37 -8.86 18.15 4.28
N MET A 38 -8.78 18.65 5.51
CA MET A 38 -7.68 18.34 6.43
C MET A 38 -7.68 16.86 6.88
N GLY A 39 -8.86 16.29 7.17
CA GLY A 39 -8.98 14.87 7.53
C GLY A 39 -8.67 13.94 6.36
N GLN A 40 -9.10 14.31 5.14
CA GLN A 40 -8.74 13.57 3.93
C GLN A 40 -7.23 13.53 3.73
N PHE A 41 -6.53 14.65 3.97
CA PHE A 41 -5.07 14.72 3.85
C PHE A 41 -4.36 13.73 4.78
N PHE A 42 -4.73 13.68 6.06
CA PHE A 42 -4.13 12.74 7.01
C PHE A 42 -4.40 11.27 6.67
N VAL A 43 -5.61 10.96 6.19
CA VAL A 43 -5.95 9.60 5.75
C VAL A 43 -5.08 9.18 4.57
N TRP A 44 -4.91 10.05 3.58
CA TRP A 44 -4.01 9.78 2.45
C TRP A 44 -2.55 9.69 2.88
N LEU A 45 -2.10 10.54 3.81
CA LEU A 45 -0.73 10.52 4.33
C LEU A 45 -0.43 9.18 5.02
N VAL A 46 -1.28 8.74 5.95
CA VAL A 46 -1.08 7.48 6.69
C VAL A 46 -1.21 6.26 5.77
N LEU A 47 -2.13 6.30 4.79
CA LEU A 47 -2.30 5.24 3.80
C LEU A 47 -1.01 5.03 2.99
N PHE A 48 -0.40 6.10 2.49
CA PHE A 48 0.86 6.02 1.74
C PHE A 48 2.10 5.80 2.61
N LEU A 49 2.03 6.10 3.91
CA LEU A 49 3.15 5.90 4.82
C LEU A 49 3.59 4.43 4.89
N SER A 50 2.62 3.51 4.85
CA SER A 50 2.89 2.07 4.95
C SER A 50 3.74 1.54 3.78
N PRO A 51 3.35 1.70 2.50
CA PRO A 51 4.19 1.30 1.38
C PRO A 51 5.46 2.14 1.26
N LEU A 52 5.46 3.42 1.68
CA LEU A 52 6.66 4.25 1.64
C LEU A 52 7.77 3.70 2.55
N VAL A 53 7.43 3.28 3.78
CA VAL A 53 8.39 2.63 4.69
C VAL A 53 8.91 1.32 4.11
N PHE A 54 8.04 0.54 3.45
CA PHE A 54 8.44 -0.70 2.81
C PHE A 54 9.48 -0.45 1.70
N ILE A 55 9.22 0.53 0.83
CA ILE A 55 10.14 0.93 -0.25
C ILE A 55 11.46 1.44 0.33
N VAL A 56 11.43 2.29 1.36
CA VAL A 56 12.65 2.81 2.00
C VAL A 56 13.49 1.66 2.56
N LYS A 57 12.86 0.68 3.24
CA LYS A 57 13.57 -0.52 3.72
C LYS A 57 14.20 -1.30 2.57
N SER A 58 13.46 -1.58 1.50
CA SER A 58 13.98 -2.32 0.35
C SER A 58 15.15 -1.60 -0.33
N VAL A 59 15.07 -0.27 -0.46
CA VAL A 59 16.12 0.55 -1.05
C VAL A 59 17.36 0.58 -0.16
N LEU A 60 17.20 0.82 1.14
CA LEU A 60 18.33 0.81 2.07
C LEU A 60 19.01 -0.55 2.12
N GLN A 61 18.24 -1.64 2.11
CA GLN A 61 18.79 -2.99 2.05
C GLN A 61 19.66 -3.18 0.80
N TYR A 62 19.22 -2.71 -0.37
CA TYR A 62 20.00 -2.79 -1.62
C TYR A 62 21.31 -1.97 -1.62
N PHE A 63 21.39 -0.89 -0.83
CA PHE A 63 22.58 -0.02 -0.80
C PHE A 63 23.57 -0.37 0.33
N PHE A 64 23.11 -1.03 1.39
CA PHE A 64 23.93 -1.37 2.57
C PHE A 64 24.27 -2.88 2.66
N GLU A 65 23.64 -3.75 1.87
CA GLU A 65 24.12 -5.11 1.53
C GLU A 65 24.89 -5.09 0.21
#